data_AF-A0A838TH48-F1
#
_entry.id   AF-A0A838TH48-F1
#
_cell.length_a   1.000
_cell.length_b   1.000
_cell.length_c   1.000
_cell.angle_alpha   90.00
_cell.angle_beta   90.00
_cell.angle_gamma   90.00
#
_symmetry.space_group_name_H-M   'P 1'
#
loop_
_entity.id
_entity.type
_entity.pdbx_description
1 polymer ?
#
loop_
_entity_poly.entity_id
_entity_poly.type
_entity_poly.pdbx_seq_one_letter_code
_entity_poly.pdbx_strand_id
1 'polypeptide(L)'
;LFDDEYLVPAQALPVAEVVPLDNETYVPRGSTALLDAIGRTIDEMGVRLAALPEADRPAQVIVAILTDGAENSSQNYTWHQLAGVIRRQTEKYRWTFLFLGANQDAIATAAQMNIAAANAANYVHDEPGLHASAQAFARKVRGLRTFRAPNAKLEECADASASLSELLAEEDEKERS
;
A
#
# COMPACT_ATOMS: atom_id res chain seq x y z
N LEU A 1 -2.56 -3.98 -12.39
CA LEU A 1 -1.63 -3.14 -13.17
C LEU A 1 -2.38 -1.85 -13.50
N PHE A 2 -1.73 -0.71 -13.33
CA PHE A 2 -2.33 0.60 -13.59
C PHE A 2 -1.39 1.41 -14.48
N ASP A 3 -1.67 1.34 -15.78
CA ASP A 3 -1.14 2.20 -16.82
C ASP A 3 -2.27 3.14 -17.29
N ASP A 4 -2.60 3.18 -18.58
CA ASP A 4 -3.83 3.77 -19.12
C ASP A 4 -5.04 2.82 -19.03
N GLU A 5 -4.80 1.53 -18.77
CA GLU A 5 -5.81 0.52 -18.52
C GLU A 5 -5.75 0.03 -17.06
N TYR A 6 -6.92 -0.31 -16.53
CA TYR A 6 -7.02 -0.87 -15.20
C TYR A 6 -7.16 -2.39 -15.27
N LEU A 7 -6.14 -3.11 -14.82
CA LEU A 7 -6.20 -4.56 -14.66
C LEU A 7 -6.22 -4.94 -13.18
N VAL A 8 -7.19 -5.78 -12.80
CA VAL A 8 -7.32 -6.41 -11.48
C VAL A 8 -6.93 -7.88 -11.60
N PRO A 9 -5.67 -8.26 -11.31
CA PRO A 9 -5.21 -9.63 -11.53
C PRO A 9 -5.85 -10.64 -10.57
N ALA A 10 -6.18 -10.19 -9.35
CA ALA A 10 -6.90 -10.96 -8.35
C ALA A 10 -7.81 -10.04 -7.55
N GLN A 11 -9.07 -10.47 -7.32
CA GLN A 11 -10.03 -9.73 -6.51
C GLN A 11 -10.69 -10.67 -5.52
N ALA A 12 -10.57 -10.36 -4.22
CA ALA A 12 -11.29 -11.07 -3.15
C ALA A 12 -11.04 -12.58 -3.03
N LEU A 13 -9.94 -13.10 -3.58
CA LEU A 13 -9.57 -14.51 -3.48
C LEU A 13 -8.82 -14.80 -2.16
N PRO A 14 -8.97 -16.01 -1.59
CA PRO A 14 -8.04 -16.50 -0.57
C PRO A 14 -6.60 -16.39 -1.07
N VAL A 15 -5.66 -16.03 -0.20
CA VAL A 15 -4.25 -15.82 -0.61
C VAL A 15 -3.63 -17.06 -1.27
N ALA A 16 -4.08 -18.26 -0.87
CA ALA A 16 -3.63 -19.53 -1.45
C ALA A 16 -4.12 -19.75 -2.90
N GLU A 17 -5.10 -18.98 -3.36
CA GLU A 17 -5.69 -19.06 -4.70
C GLU A 17 -5.18 -17.93 -5.62
N VAL A 18 -4.35 -17.02 -5.11
CA VAL A 18 -3.71 -15.97 -5.91
C VAL A 18 -2.60 -16.60 -6.75
N VAL A 19 -2.76 -16.55 -8.08
CA VAL A 19 -1.74 -17.01 -9.03
C VAL A 19 -0.60 -15.99 -9.09
N PRO A 20 0.68 -16.42 -9.12
CA PRO A 20 1.80 -15.52 -9.32
C PRO A 20 1.65 -14.71 -10.61
N LEU A 21 2.02 -13.43 -10.54
CA LEU A 21 2.13 -12.60 -11.74
C LEU A 21 3.33 -13.05 -12.57
N ASP A 22 3.17 -13.05 -13.88
CA ASP A 22 4.21 -13.37 -14.85
C ASP A 22 4.24 -12.33 -15.98
N ASN A 23 5.19 -12.48 -16.92
CA ASN A 23 5.37 -11.54 -18.02
C ASN A 23 4.21 -11.54 -19.04
N GLU A 24 3.23 -12.44 -18.91
CA GLU A 24 2.02 -12.46 -19.74
C GLU A 24 0.85 -11.74 -19.05
N THR A 25 0.77 -11.84 -17.73
CA THR A 25 -0.26 -11.22 -16.88
C THR A 25 0.14 -9.86 -16.31
N TYR A 26 1.42 -9.47 -16.46
CA TYR A 26 1.99 -8.21 -15.98
C TYR A 26 2.92 -7.57 -17.03
N VAL A 27 2.36 -6.72 -17.90
CA VAL A 27 3.09 -6.02 -18.96
C VAL A 27 3.05 -4.50 -18.73
N PRO A 28 4.10 -3.87 -18.17
CA PRO A 28 4.12 -2.43 -17.95
C PRO A 28 4.17 -1.65 -19.28
N ARG A 29 3.30 -0.64 -19.46
CA ARG A 29 3.19 0.17 -20.69
C ARG A 29 3.75 1.59 -20.57
N GLY A 30 4.61 1.85 -19.59
CA GLY A 30 5.45 3.05 -19.52
C GLY A 30 4.76 4.34 -19.02
N SER A 31 3.53 4.25 -18.51
CA SER A 31 2.84 5.35 -17.82
C SER A 31 2.30 4.89 -16.47
N THR A 32 2.01 5.83 -15.57
CA THR A 32 1.53 5.53 -14.22
C THR A 32 0.36 6.46 -13.88
N ALA A 33 -0.86 5.92 -13.92
CA ALA A 33 -2.06 6.58 -13.44
C ALA A 33 -2.27 6.28 -11.94
N LEU A 34 -1.31 6.71 -11.11
CA LEU A 34 -1.25 6.44 -9.67
C LEU A 34 -2.47 6.99 -8.92
N LEU A 35 -2.89 8.23 -9.21
CA LEU A 35 -4.02 8.84 -8.52
C LEU A 35 -5.32 8.12 -8.84
N ASP A 36 -5.53 7.80 -10.11
CA ASP A 36 -6.70 7.05 -10.57
C ASP A 36 -6.71 5.65 -9.98
N ALA A 37 -5.54 5.03 -9.84
CA ALA A 37 -5.41 3.72 -9.23
C ALA A 37 -5.86 3.68 -7.78
N ILE A 38 -5.35 4.61 -7.00
CA ILE A 38 -5.67 4.70 -5.58
C ILE A 38 -7.13 5.12 -5.40
N GLY A 39 -7.57 6.14 -6.15
CA GLY A 39 -8.94 6.66 -6.08
C GLY A 39 -9.99 5.59 -6.36
N ARG A 40 -9.84 4.86 -7.48
CA ARG A 40 -10.76 3.76 -7.84
C ARG A 40 -10.74 2.64 -6.82
N THR A 41 -9.54 2.24 -6.34
CA THR A 41 -9.42 1.21 -5.30
C THR A 41 -10.20 1.59 -4.04
N ILE A 42 -10.10 2.85 -3.60
CA ILE A 42 -10.83 3.34 -2.43
C ILE A 42 -12.35 3.29 -2.67
N ASP A 43 -12.82 3.74 -3.84
CA ASP A 43 -14.24 3.80 -4.14
C ASP A 43 -14.86 2.40 -4.26
N GLU A 44 -14.20 1.48 -4.97
CA GLU A 44 -14.63 0.09 -5.10
C GLU A 44 -14.68 -0.63 -3.75
N MET A 45 -13.63 -0.47 -2.94
CA MET A 45 -13.60 -1.01 -1.58
C MET A 45 -14.66 -0.36 -0.70
N GLY A 46 -14.90 0.94 -0.83
CA GLY A 46 -15.95 1.66 -0.11
C GLY A 46 -17.35 1.10 -0.40
N VAL A 47 -17.67 0.90 -1.68
CA VAL A 47 -18.93 0.29 -2.12
C VAL A 47 -19.08 -1.13 -1.55
N ARG A 48 -18.03 -1.95 -1.68
CA ARG A 48 -18.04 -3.33 -1.18
C ARG A 48 -18.25 -3.41 0.32
N LEU A 49 -17.53 -2.60 1.11
CA LEU A 49 -17.65 -2.60 2.56
C LEU A 49 -18.99 -2.04 3.03
N ALA A 50 -19.55 -1.05 2.33
CA ALA A 50 -20.87 -0.52 2.63
C ALA A 50 -21.98 -1.57 2.45
N ALA A 51 -21.83 -2.48 1.47
CA ALA A 51 -22.76 -3.57 1.20
C ALA A 51 -22.71 -4.71 2.24
N LEU A 52 -21.65 -4.78 3.06
CA LEU A 52 -21.56 -5.78 4.13
C LEU A 52 -22.41 -5.40 5.35
N PRO A 53 -23.05 -6.39 6.02
CA PRO A 53 -23.58 -6.21 7.37
C PRO A 53 -22.51 -5.67 8.31
N GLU A 54 -22.91 -4.85 9.30
CA GLU A 54 -21.97 -4.20 10.21
C GLU A 54 -21.06 -5.20 10.95
N ALA A 55 -21.60 -6.37 11.33
CA ALA A 55 -20.84 -7.44 11.98
C ALA A 55 -19.75 -8.06 11.10
N ASP A 56 -19.90 -7.99 9.78
CA ASP A 56 -18.98 -8.57 8.80
C ASP A 56 -17.98 -7.55 8.25
N ARG A 57 -18.12 -6.27 8.62
CA ARG A 57 -17.17 -5.24 8.21
C ARG A 57 -15.84 -5.42 8.94
N PRO A 58 -14.70 -5.33 8.22
CA PRO A 58 -13.40 -5.46 8.85
C PRO A 58 -13.16 -4.30 9.81
N ALA A 59 -12.58 -4.60 10.97
CA ALA A 59 -12.22 -3.59 11.97
C ALA A 59 -11.13 -2.61 11.49
N GLN A 60 -10.38 -3.00 10.44
CA GLN A 60 -9.32 -2.21 9.83
C GLN A 60 -9.16 -2.57 8.36
N VAL A 61 -8.86 -1.57 7.54
CA VAL A 61 -8.48 -1.72 6.13
C VAL A 61 -7.07 -1.18 5.97
N ILE A 62 -6.19 -1.95 5.34
CA ILE A 62 -4.83 -1.52 5.02
C ILE A 62 -4.70 -1.51 3.49
N VAL A 63 -4.30 -0.38 2.93
CA VAL A 63 -4.04 -0.20 1.51
C VAL A 63 -2.53 0.01 1.34
N ALA A 64 -1.85 -0.97 0.74
CA ALA A 64 -0.43 -0.87 0.40
C ALA A 64 -0.29 -0.46 -1.06
N ILE A 65 0.46 0.61 -1.29
CA ILE A 65 0.71 1.21 -2.60
C ILE A 65 2.19 1.01 -2.90
N LEU A 66 2.47 0.29 -3.99
CA LEU A 66 3.82 0.09 -4.52
C LEU A 66 3.87 0.69 -5.92
N THR A 67 4.87 1.53 -6.19
CA THR A 67 5.08 2.12 -7.52
C THR A 67 6.57 2.28 -7.82
N ASP A 68 6.96 1.96 -9.04
CA ASP A 68 8.29 2.21 -9.60
C ASP A 68 8.34 3.54 -10.40
N GLY A 69 7.18 4.08 -10.76
CA GLY A 69 7.03 5.31 -11.54
C GLY A 69 6.38 6.47 -10.78
N ALA A 70 6.53 7.67 -11.35
CA ALA A 70 5.83 8.88 -10.91
C ALA A 70 4.49 9.05 -11.63
N GLU A 71 3.53 9.66 -10.95
CA GLU A 71 2.23 10.05 -11.53
C GLU A 71 2.41 10.91 -12.78
N ASN A 72 1.86 10.46 -13.91
CA ASN A 72 1.93 11.18 -15.19
C ASN A 72 0.75 10.96 -16.14
N SER A 73 -0.28 10.19 -15.75
CA SER A 73 -1.32 9.72 -16.67
C SER A 73 -2.75 9.77 -16.11
N SER A 74 -2.94 10.06 -14.83
CA SER A 74 -4.27 10.11 -14.19
C SER A 74 -5.16 11.21 -14.78
N GLN A 75 -6.45 10.90 -14.96
CA GLN A 75 -7.45 11.81 -15.55
C GLN A 75 -8.67 12.02 -14.65
N ASN A 76 -8.92 11.12 -13.70
CA ASN A 76 -10.16 11.09 -12.91
C ASN A 76 -9.98 11.69 -11.51
N TYR A 77 -8.79 11.60 -10.93
CA TYR A 77 -8.47 12.13 -9.60
C TYR A 77 -7.33 13.15 -9.67
N THR A 78 -7.50 14.22 -8.91
CA THR A 78 -6.43 15.18 -8.62
C THR A 78 -5.80 14.90 -7.26
N TRP A 79 -4.56 15.35 -7.05
CA TRP A 79 -3.88 15.27 -5.75
C TRP A 79 -4.75 15.78 -4.59
N HIS A 80 -5.37 16.94 -4.77
CA HIS A 80 -6.21 17.56 -3.73
C HIS A 80 -7.44 16.71 -3.39
N GLN A 81 -8.13 16.19 -4.40
CA GLN A 81 -9.27 15.30 -4.19
C GLN A 81 -8.84 14.03 -3.46
N LEU A 82 -7.77 13.38 -3.94
CA LEU A 82 -7.29 12.14 -3.36
C LEU A 82 -6.82 12.31 -1.92
N ALA A 83 -6.10 13.39 -1.62
CA ALA A 83 -5.68 13.72 -0.26
C ALA A 83 -6.87 13.90 0.69
N GLY A 84 -7.96 14.52 0.23
CA GLY A 84 -9.20 14.66 0.99
C GLY A 84 -9.91 13.33 1.24
N VAL A 85 -9.91 12.45 0.23
CA VAL A 85 -10.47 11.10 0.33
C VAL A 85 -9.67 10.25 1.32
N ILE A 86 -8.34 10.18 1.17
CA ILE A 86 -7.45 9.42 2.07
C ILE A 86 -7.58 9.90 3.51
N ARG A 87 -7.61 11.22 3.73
CA ARG A 87 -7.85 11.79 5.06
C ARG A 87 -9.17 11.31 5.66
N ARG A 88 -10.26 11.39 4.90
CA ARG A 88 -11.58 10.92 5.34
C ARG A 88 -11.57 9.43 5.68
N GLN A 89 -10.96 8.59 4.84
CA GLN A 89 -10.88 7.15 5.10
C GLN A 89 -10.06 6.82 6.34
N THR A 90 -8.99 7.58 6.57
CA THR A 90 -8.12 7.43 7.73
C THR A 90 -8.83 7.85 9.02
N GLU A 91 -9.39 9.07 9.07
CA GLU A 91 -9.99 9.64 10.28
C GLU A 91 -11.32 8.98 10.65
N LYS A 92 -12.20 8.75 9.65
CA LYS A 92 -13.57 8.26 9.89
C LYS A 92 -13.65 6.74 9.95
N TYR A 93 -12.91 6.05 9.08
CA TYR A 93 -13.02 4.59 8.91
C TYR A 93 -11.76 3.85 9.34
N ARG A 94 -10.75 4.56 9.87
CA ARG A 94 -9.50 3.98 10.39
C ARG A 94 -8.73 3.17 9.34
N TRP A 95 -8.84 3.55 8.07
CA TRP A 95 -8.01 2.97 7.03
C TRP A 95 -6.55 3.37 7.26
N THR A 96 -5.63 2.48 6.89
CA THR A 96 -4.20 2.73 6.93
C THR A 96 -3.65 2.64 5.52
N PHE A 97 -2.95 3.68 5.08
CA PHE A 97 -2.30 3.71 3.79
C PHE A 97 -0.79 3.58 3.99
N LEU A 98 -0.17 2.66 3.27
CA LEU A 98 1.27 2.46 3.21
C LEU A 98 1.73 2.78 1.79
N PHE A 99 2.83 3.50 1.63
CA PHE A 99 3.33 3.93 0.33
C PHE A 99 4.80 3.57 0.17
N LEU A 100 5.14 2.86 -0.88
CA LEU A 100 6.50 2.48 -1.20
C LEU A 100 6.78 2.85 -2.65
N GLY A 101 7.75 3.74 -2.84
CA GLY A 101 8.15 4.22 -4.16
C GLY A 101 9.60 3.88 -4.46
N ALA A 102 9.92 3.58 -5.72
CA ALA A 102 11.32 3.46 -6.16
C ALA A 102 12.03 4.82 -6.26
N ASN A 103 11.27 5.92 -6.24
CA ASN A 103 11.79 7.27 -6.39
C ASN A 103 12.32 7.83 -5.05
N GLN A 104 13.30 8.72 -5.11
CA GLN A 104 13.85 9.40 -3.93
C GLN A 104 12.85 10.33 -3.21
N ASP A 105 11.69 10.58 -3.81
CA ASP A 105 10.65 11.48 -3.32
C ASP A 105 9.38 10.76 -2.82
N ALA A 106 9.40 9.44 -2.57
CA ALA A 106 8.20 8.70 -2.19
C ALA A 106 7.53 9.27 -0.93
N ILE A 107 8.32 9.76 0.04
CA ILE A 107 7.81 10.42 1.25
C ILE A 107 7.10 11.73 0.90
N ALA A 108 7.65 12.55 0.00
CA ALA A 108 7.04 13.80 -0.43
C ALA A 108 5.76 13.55 -1.23
N THR A 109 5.78 12.56 -2.12
CA THR A 109 4.62 12.10 -2.89
C THR A 109 3.51 11.57 -1.97
N ALA A 110 3.85 10.75 -0.98
CA ALA A 110 2.93 10.27 0.04
C ALA A 110 2.32 11.42 0.85
N ALA A 111 3.12 12.45 1.19
CA ALA A 111 2.63 13.62 1.91
C ALA A 111 1.59 14.41 1.11
N GLN A 112 1.72 14.52 -0.22
CA GLN A 112 0.70 15.15 -1.08
C GLN A 112 -0.65 14.43 -1.00
N MET A 113 -0.66 13.15 -0.62
CA MET A 113 -1.84 12.31 -0.44
C MET A 113 -2.33 12.22 1.02
N ASN A 114 -1.78 13.01 1.95
CA ASN A 114 -2.01 12.88 3.41
C ASN A 114 -1.61 11.52 4.00
N ILE A 115 -0.66 10.82 3.39
CA ILE A 115 -0.07 9.61 3.97
C ILE A 115 1.11 10.04 4.88
N ALA A 116 1.11 9.58 6.12
CA ALA A 116 2.14 9.93 7.09
C ALA A 116 3.52 9.42 6.65
N ALA A 117 4.57 10.21 6.89
CA ALA A 117 5.95 9.84 6.55
C ALA A 117 6.39 8.50 7.18
N ALA A 118 5.90 8.17 8.38
CA ALA A 118 6.16 6.88 9.02
C ALA A 118 5.56 5.67 8.27
N ASN A 119 4.67 5.90 7.31
CA ASN A 119 4.06 4.87 6.46
C ASN A 119 4.53 4.99 5.00
N ALA A 120 5.56 5.78 4.73
CA ALA A 120 6.13 5.98 3.41
C ALA A 120 7.62 5.64 3.42
N ALA A 121 8.11 4.99 2.37
CA ALA A 121 9.54 4.68 2.22
C ALA A 121 9.97 4.68 0.74
N ASN A 122 11.27 4.89 0.54
CA ASN A 122 11.92 4.76 -0.77
C ASN A 122 12.64 3.41 -0.82
N TYR A 123 12.41 2.57 -1.83
CA TYR A 123 13.19 1.34 -2.02
C TYR A 123 14.17 1.45 -3.19
N VAL A 124 15.19 0.60 -3.15
CA VAL A 124 16.13 0.43 -4.25
C VAL A 124 15.50 -0.49 -5.28
N HIS A 125 15.41 -0.04 -6.53
CA HIS A 125 14.84 -0.82 -7.63
C HIS A 125 15.83 -1.88 -8.16
N ASP A 126 16.24 -2.78 -7.27
CA ASP A 126 16.99 -4.00 -7.55
C ASP A 126 16.32 -5.21 -6.86
N GLU A 127 16.80 -6.41 -7.14
CA GLU A 127 16.19 -7.63 -6.62
C GLU A 127 16.26 -7.73 -5.07
N PRO A 128 17.39 -7.42 -4.41
CA PRO A 128 17.46 -7.33 -2.95
C PRO A 128 16.49 -6.28 -2.38
N GLY A 129 16.43 -5.09 -2.97
CA GLY A 129 15.58 -4.01 -2.50
C GLY A 129 14.08 -4.32 -2.66
N LEU A 130 13.70 -5.08 -3.70
CA LEU A 130 12.34 -5.57 -3.86
C LEU A 130 11.98 -6.64 -2.81
N HIS A 131 12.90 -7.56 -2.50
CA HIS A 131 12.66 -8.55 -1.45
C HIS A 131 12.56 -7.89 -0.07
N ALA A 132 13.48 -6.99 0.26
CA ALA A 132 13.46 -6.19 1.49
C ALA A 132 12.16 -5.39 1.64
N SER A 133 11.69 -4.80 0.54
CA SER A 133 10.41 -4.09 0.47
C SER A 133 9.21 -4.97 0.80
N ALA A 134 9.16 -6.17 0.23
CA ALA A 134 8.10 -7.13 0.51
C ALA A 134 8.10 -7.55 1.99
N GLN A 135 9.28 -7.80 2.56
CA GLN A 135 9.44 -8.15 3.98
C GLN A 135 9.03 -6.99 4.90
N ALA A 136 9.46 -5.76 4.60
CA ALA A 136 9.11 -4.57 5.37
C ALA A 136 7.60 -4.31 5.39
N PHE A 137 6.92 -4.42 4.23
CA PHE A 137 5.47 -4.36 4.17
C PHE A 137 4.81 -5.48 4.97
N ALA A 138 5.28 -6.73 4.84
CA ALA A 138 4.74 -7.86 5.59
C ALA A 138 4.84 -7.66 7.10
N ARG A 139 6.00 -7.19 7.60
CA ARG A 139 6.23 -6.81 9.00
C ARG A 139 5.28 -5.72 9.45
N LYS A 140 5.21 -4.61 8.70
CA LYS A 140 4.34 -3.47 9.02
C LYS A 140 2.87 -3.86 9.05
N VAL A 141 2.39 -4.61 8.05
CA VAL A 141 1.00 -5.10 7.98
C VAL A 141 0.69 -6.06 9.13
N ARG A 142 1.61 -6.99 9.44
CA ARG A 142 1.46 -7.91 10.56
C ARG A 142 1.34 -7.15 11.88
N GLY A 143 2.28 -6.22 12.13
CA GLY A 143 2.27 -5.38 13.31
C GLY A 143 0.97 -4.58 13.43
N LEU A 144 0.53 -3.90 12.36
CA LEU A 144 -0.72 -3.16 12.36
C LEU A 144 -1.95 -4.04 12.62
N ARG A 145 -1.97 -5.27 12.08
CA ARG A 145 -3.06 -6.23 12.28
C ARG A 145 -3.14 -6.72 13.72
N THR A 146 -2.00 -7.01 14.36
CA THR A 146 -1.98 -7.59 15.70
C THR A 146 -1.87 -6.55 16.81
N PHE A 147 -1.40 -5.32 16.55
CA PHE A 147 -1.31 -4.24 17.54
C PHE A 147 -2.65 -3.95 18.24
N ARG A 148 -3.76 -4.23 17.56
CA ARG A 148 -5.12 -4.07 18.12
C ARG A 148 -5.70 -5.36 18.69
N ALA A 149 -4.98 -6.47 18.60
CA ALA A 149 -5.36 -7.73 19.22
C ALA A 149 -4.91 -7.74 20.70
N PRO A 150 -5.72 -8.31 21.61
CA PRO A 150 -5.39 -8.36 23.03
C PRO A 150 -4.11 -9.16 23.37
N ASN A 151 -3.61 -9.98 22.43
CA ASN A 151 -2.44 -10.84 22.61
C ASN A 151 -1.26 -10.44 21.69
N ALA A 152 -1.18 -9.16 21.29
CA ALA A 152 -0.09 -8.66 20.46
C ALA A 152 1.27 -8.95 21.10
N LYS A 153 2.22 -9.51 20.33
CA LYS A 153 3.59 -9.69 20.82
C LYS A 153 4.33 -8.36 20.84
N LEU A 154 5.30 -8.22 21.73
CA LEU A 154 6.14 -7.01 21.84
C LEU A 154 6.81 -6.63 20.51
N GLU A 155 7.35 -7.61 19.80
CA GLU A 155 7.97 -7.43 18.47
C GLU A 155 6.97 -6.91 17.43
N GLU A 156 5.72 -7.40 17.45
CA GLU A 156 4.70 -6.96 16.51
C GLU A 156 4.22 -5.54 16.83
N CYS A 157 4.16 -5.17 18.11
CA CYS A 157 3.92 -3.80 18.53
C CYS A 157 5.06 -2.86 18.15
N ALA A 158 6.31 -3.34 18.21
CA ALA A 158 7.48 -2.60 17.75
C ALA A 158 7.41 -2.37 16.24
N ASP A 159 7.15 -3.41 15.43
CA ASP A 159 6.97 -3.29 13.98
C ASP A 159 5.79 -2.38 13.59
N ALA A 160 4.69 -2.41 14.36
CA ALA A 160 3.56 -1.52 14.14
C ALA A 160 3.95 -0.04 14.33
N SER A 161 4.82 0.24 15.31
CA SER A 161 5.23 1.58 15.72
C SER A 161 6.41 2.12 14.91
N ALA A 162 7.30 1.23 14.44
CA ALA A 162 8.44 1.56 13.60
C ALA A 162 8.00 2.19 12.29
N SER A 163 8.75 3.15 11.78
CA SER A 163 8.50 3.70 10.45
C SER A 163 8.77 2.66 9.36
N LEU A 164 8.07 2.76 8.23
CA LEU A 164 8.29 1.88 7.10
C LEU A 164 9.73 1.99 6.57
N SER A 165 10.33 3.18 6.64
CA SER A 165 11.73 3.41 6.28
C SER A 165 12.72 2.67 7.18
N GLU A 166 12.48 2.63 8.50
CA GLU A 166 13.31 1.87 9.44
C GLU A 166 13.22 0.37 9.15
N LEU A 167 12.00 -0.15 9.00
CA LEU A 167 11.80 -1.57 8.66
C LEU A 167 12.47 -1.93 7.34
N LEU A 168 12.36 -1.06 6.34
CA LEU A 168 12.99 -1.28 5.04
C LEU A 168 14.51 -1.29 5.13
N ALA A 169 15.12 -0.36 5.88
CA ALA A 169 16.56 -0.32 6.07
C ALA A 169 17.09 -1.58 6.76
N GLU A 170 16.38 -2.07 7.78
CA GLU A 170 16.72 -3.31 8.48
C GLU A 170 16.66 -4.55 7.55
N GLU A 171 15.66 -4.63 6.68
CA GLU A 171 15.55 -5.75 5.74
C GLU A 171 16.57 -5.63 4.60
N ASP A 172 16.81 -4.43 4.06
CA ASP A 172 17.80 -4.21 2.99
C ASP A 172 19.22 -4.53 3.47
N GLU A 173 19.56 -4.22 4.73
CA GLU A 173 20.84 -4.62 5.33
C GLU A 173 21.00 -6.15 5.39
N LYS A 174 19.94 -6.89 5.75
CA LYS A 174 19.97 -8.37 5.80
C LYS A 174 20.09 -9.01 4.43
N GLU A 175 19.42 -8.46 3.42
CA GLU A 175 19.48 -8.99 2.05
C GLU A 175 20.85 -8.75 1.40
N ARG A 176 21.58 -7.72 1.85
CA ARG A 176 22.89 -7.34 1.29
C ARG A 176 24.10 -7.81 2.10
N SER A 177 23.90 -8.44 3.25
CA SER A 177 24.95 -9.01 4.11
C SER A 177 25.32 -10.44 3.71
#